data_AF-A0AAV4HMP1-F1
#
_entry.id   AF-A0AAV4HMP1-F1
#
_cell.length_a   1.000
_cell.length_b   1.000
_cell.length_c   1.000
_cell.angle_alpha   90.00
_cell.angle_beta   90.00
_cell.angle_gamma   90.00
#
_symmetry.space_group_name_H-M   'P 1'
#
loop_
_entity.id
_entity.type
_entity.pdbx_description
1 polymer ?
#
loop_
_entity_poly.entity_id
_entity_poly.type
_entity_poly.pdbx_seq_one_letter_code
_entity_poly.pdbx_strand_id
1 'polypeptide(L)'
;MVFIQPFPKDNYLCLFGVHEKMLNKMQARFDEGLIEDFYKYLAEPWATAIFHDRFADFRDEIRELLITSPKDKDATLEDLSRQLVDEETGLNDQQRKELLMAYVSTGAKRAVETRLLNFISYNYYHLPMYAKPGMV
;
A
#
# COMPACT_ATOMS: atom_id res chain seq x y z
N MET A 1 -23.03 31.03 -1.54
CA MET A 1 -21.70 31.04 -0.89
C MET A 1 -20.92 29.85 -1.40
N VAL A 2 -19.80 30.06 -2.10
CA VAL A 2 -18.89 28.96 -2.45
C VAL A 2 -18.00 28.73 -1.23
N PHE A 3 -18.16 27.60 -0.55
CA PHE A 3 -17.25 27.21 0.52
C PHE A 3 -15.94 26.76 -0.12
N ILE A 4 -14.91 27.61 -0.07
CA ILE A 4 -13.56 27.22 -0.45
C ILE A 4 -13.05 26.33 0.68
N GLN A 5 -13.00 25.02 0.45
CA GLN A 5 -12.36 24.09 1.38
C GLN A 5 -10.86 24.42 1.43
N PRO A 6 -10.25 24.44 2.63
CA PRO A 6 -8.82 24.67 2.74
C PRO A 6 -8.07 23.55 2.03
N PHE A 7 -6.96 23.89 1.37
CA PHE A 7 -6.12 22.91 0.71
C PHE A 7 -5.52 21.94 1.74
N PRO A 8 -5.78 20.62 1.64
CA PRO A 8 -5.35 19.63 2.63
C PRO A 8 -3.87 19.27 2.43
N LYS A 9 -2.98 20.23 2.67
CA LYS A 9 -1.54 20.10 2.40
C LYS A 9 -0.92 18.86 3.05
N ASP A 10 -1.30 18.57 4.29
CA ASP A 10 -0.66 17.52 5.09
C ASP A 10 -1.01 16.13 4.53
N ASN A 11 -2.25 15.93 4.07
CA ASN A 11 -2.67 14.71 3.38
C ASN A 11 -1.85 14.48 2.11
N TYR A 12 -1.58 15.55 1.34
CA TYR A 12 -0.86 15.43 0.07
C TYR A 12 0.62 15.11 0.27
N LEU A 13 1.21 15.55 1.39
CA LEU A 13 2.57 15.15 1.76
C LEU A 13 2.66 13.63 1.98
N CYS A 14 1.62 12.99 2.51
CA CYS A 14 1.58 11.52 2.69
C CYS A 14 1.60 10.74 1.36
N LEU A 15 1.27 11.38 0.23
CA LEU A 15 1.28 10.75 -1.09
C LEU A 15 2.68 10.68 -1.69
N PHE A 16 3.64 11.44 -1.16
CA PHE A 16 5.00 11.44 -1.69
C PHE A 16 5.66 10.07 -1.51
N GLY A 17 6.29 9.56 -2.57
CA GLY A 17 6.90 8.23 -2.58
C GLY A 17 5.89 7.06 -2.49
N VAL A 18 4.60 7.32 -2.74
CA VAL A 18 3.58 6.29 -2.87
C VAL A 18 3.41 5.90 -4.33
N HIS A 19 3.52 4.61 -4.63
CA HIS A 19 3.30 4.09 -5.98
C HIS A 19 1.81 4.19 -6.37
N GLU A 20 1.52 4.55 -7.63
CA GLU A 20 0.14 4.80 -8.13
C GLU A 20 -0.85 3.64 -7.90
N LYS A 21 -0.38 2.39 -8.00
CA LYS A 21 -1.16 1.19 -7.63
C LYS A 21 -1.73 1.21 -6.21
N MET A 22 -1.01 1.77 -5.24
CA MET A 22 -1.50 1.91 -3.86
C MET A 22 -2.56 3.02 -3.75
N LEU A 23 -2.54 3.98 -4.68
CA LEU A 23 -3.57 5.01 -4.86
C LEU A 23 -4.72 4.50 -5.75
N ASN A 24 -5.07 3.22 -5.58
CA ASN A 24 -6.17 2.56 -6.30
C ASN A 24 -6.00 2.58 -7.83
N LYS A 25 -4.78 2.27 -8.32
CA LYS A 25 -4.41 2.29 -9.75
C LYS A 25 -4.67 3.66 -10.41
N MET A 26 -4.24 4.71 -9.71
CA MET A 26 -4.53 6.09 -10.06
C MET A 26 -4.20 6.43 -11.51
N GLN A 27 -3.06 5.96 -12.03
CA GLN A 27 -2.64 6.30 -13.39
C GLN A 27 -3.61 5.72 -14.42
N ALA A 28 -3.90 4.42 -14.34
CA ALA A 28 -4.81 3.76 -15.26
C ALA A 28 -6.22 4.38 -15.22
N ARG A 29 -6.73 4.70 -14.03
CA ARG A 29 -8.04 5.35 -13.88
C ARG A 29 -8.07 6.75 -14.47
N PHE A 30 -6.98 7.51 -14.35
CA PHE A 30 -6.89 8.82 -14.98
C PHE A 30 -6.86 8.69 -16.52
N ASP A 31 -6.03 7.78 -17.05
CA ASP A 31 -5.92 7.54 -18.49
C ASP A 31 -7.26 7.05 -19.10
N GLU A 32 -8.05 6.29 -18.32
CA GLU A 32 -9.40 5.84 -18.69
C GLU A 32 -10.49 6.92 -18.50
N GLY A 33 -10.14 8.12 -18.01
CA GLY A 33 -11.08 9.21 -17.77
C GLY A 33 -11.99 9.01 -16.54
N LEU A 34 -11.68 8.05 -15.67
CA LEU A 34 -12.43 7.78 -14.43
C LEU A 34 -12.10 8.77 -13.30
N ILE A 35 -11.02 9.55 -13.44
CA ILE A 35 -10.63 10.61 -12.51
C ILE A 35 -10.81 11.96 -13.21
N GLU A 36 -11.94 12.60 -12.99
CA GLU A 36 -12.23 13.95 -13.50
C GLU A 36 -11.65 15.05 -12.58
N ASP A 37 -11.49 14.75 -11.30
CA ASP A 37 -11.09 15.69 -10.25
C ASP A 37 -10.28 14.97 -9.17
N PHE A 38 -8.96 15.22 -9.14
CA PHE A 38 -8.05 14.62 -8.17
C PHE A 38 -8.38 15.03 -6.73
N TYR A 39 -8.95 16.22 -6.49
CA TYR A 39 -9.35 16.63 -5.14
C TYR A 39 -10.48 15.76 -4.62
N LYS A 40 -11.48 15.48 -5.46
CA LYS A 40 -12.59 14.58 -5.10
C LYS A 40 -12.11 13.14 -4.96
N TYR A 41 -11.33 12.66 -5.91
CA TYR A 41 -10.82 11.28 -5.92
C TYR A 41 -9.99 10.96 -4.67
N LEU A 42 -9.06 11.85 -4.30
CA LEU A 42 -8.23 11.68 -3.11
C LEU A 42 -8.98 12.00 -1.80
N ALA A 43 -10.16 12.63 -1.85
CA ALA A 43 -11.02 12.83 -0.69
C ALA A 43 -11.94 11.63 -0.41
N GLU A 44 -11.96 10.61 -1.28
CA GLU A 44 -12.77 9.43 -1.07
C GLU A 44 -12.33 8.60 0.15
N PRO A 45 -13.25 7.87 0.81
CA PRO A 45 -12.96 7.15 2.05
C PRO A 45 -11.83 6.11 1.94
N TRP A 46 -11.56 5.56 0.75
CA TRP A 46 -10.50 4.58 0.55
C TRP A 46 -9.09 5.14 0.80
N ALA A 47 -8.91 6.46 0.67
CA ALA A 47 -7.61 7.12 0.84
C ALA A 47 -7.33 7.49 2.30
N THR A 48 -8.35 7.47 3.18
CA THR A 48 -8.24 7.95 4.56
C THR A 48 -7.16 7.21 5.37
N ALA A 49 -6.99 5.90 5.17
CA ALA A 49 -5.92 5.15 5.81
C ALA A 49 -4.53 5.66 5.42
N ILE A 50 -4.33 6.12 4.18
CA ILE A 50 -3.03 6.61 3.68
C ILE A 50 -2.64 7.94 4.34
N PHE A 51 -3.63 8.76 4.69
CA PHE A 51 -3.44 10.03 5.38
C PHE A 51 -3.37 9.90 6.90
N HIS A 52 -3.60 8.71 7.44
CA HIS A 52 -3.54 8.48 8.87
C HIS A 52 -2.08 8.59 9.34
N ASP A 53 -1.84 9.33 10.43
CA ASP A 53 -0.51 9.55 11.02
C ASP A 53 0.27 8.24 11.27
N ARG A 54 -0.41 7.18 11.74
CA ARG A 54 0.16 5.85 12.01
C ARG A 54 0.34 4.97 10.78
N PHE A 55 -0.03 5.43 9.60
CA PHE A 55 0.15 4.66 8.36
C PHE A 55 1.63 4.55 7.98
N ALA A 56 2.44 5.57 8.28
CA ALA A 56 3.88 5.52 8.07
C ALA A 56 4.52 4.40 8.89
N ASP A 57 4.21 4.31 10.19
CA ASP A 57 4.69 3.24 11.07
C ASP A 57 4.28 1.85 10.56
N PHE A 58 3.03 1.71 10.09
CA PHE A 58 2.54 0.48 9.47
C PHE A 58 3.37 0.11 8.23
N ARG A 59 3.67 1.07 7.34
CA ARG A 59 4.50 0.81 6.16
C ARG A 59 5.91 0.38 6.53
N ASP A 60 6.48 0.97 7.57
CA ASP A 60 7.82 0.63 8.04
C ASP A 60 7.84 -0.78 8.65
N GLU A 61 6.81 -1.17 9.42
CA GLU A 61 6.65 -2.54 9.90
C GLU A 61 6.53 -3.55 8.75
N ILE A 62 5.76 -3.23 7.70
CA ILE A 62 5.66 -4.09 6.50
C ILE A 62 7.01 -4.19 5.79
N ARG A 63 7.77 -3.09 5.68
CA ARG A 63 9.11 -3.13 5.08
C ARG A 63 10.01 -4.04 5.89
N GLU A 64 10.09 -3.84 7.20
CA GLU A 64 10.93 -4.63 8.11
C GLU A 64 10.62 -6.13 8.01
N LEU A 65 9.34 -6.47 7.88
CA LEU A 65 8.87 -7.84 7.66
C LEU A 65 9.34 -8.46 6.34
N LEU A 66 9.42 -7.68 5.26
CA LEU A 66 9.80 -8.17 3.92
C LEU A 66 11.32 -8.27 3.73
N ILE A 67 12.10 -7.49 4.48
CA ILE A 67 13.57 -7.50 4.47
C ILE A 67 14.16 -8.43 5.52
N THR A 68 13.35 -8.96 6.45
CA THR A 68 13.80 -9.90 7.47
C THR A 68 13.49 -11.33 7.03
N SER A 69 14.50 -12.21 7.06
CA SER A 69 14.30 -13.60 6.67
C SER A 69 13.61 -14.41 7.79
N PRO A 70 12.63 -15.27 7.47
CA PRO A 70 12.01 -16.16 8.45
C PRO A 70 12.97 -17.19 9.07
N LYS A 71 14.12 -17.45 8.43
CA LYS A 71 15.16 -18.38 8.87
C LYS A 71 16.53 -17.77 8.60
N ASP A 72 17.48 -17.99 9.51
CA ASP A 72 18.79 -17.31 9.59
C ASP A 72 19.73 -17.46 8.36
N LYS A 73 19.28 -18.01 7.23
CA LYS A 73 20.07 -18.24 6.01
C LYS A 73 19.29 -18.16 4.69
N ASP A 74 17.98 -17.93 4.71
CA ASP A 74 17.18 -17.86 3.48
C ASP A 74 17.21 -16.42 2.92
N ALA A 75 17.25 -16.28 1.59
CA ALA A 75 17.15 -14.98 0.93
C ALA A 75 15.80 -14.33 1.24
N THR A 76 15.81 -13.01 1.45
CA THR A 76 14.59 -12.24 1.73
C THR A 76 13.83 -11.95 0.43
N LEU A 77 12.58 -11.49 0.55
CA LEU A 77 11.84 -11.03 -0.62
C LEU A 77 12.49 -9.81 -1.26
N GLU A 78 13.14 -8.97 -0.45
CA GLU A 78 13.93 -7.85 -0.95
C GLU A 78 15.14 -8.35 -1.76
N ASP A 79 15.90 -9.32 -1.25
CA ASP A 79 17.05 -9.88 -1.97
C ASP A 79 16.64 -10.46 -3.32
N LEU A 80 15.54 -11.24 -3.34
CA LEU A 80 14.98 -11.78 -4.58
C LEU A 80 14.54 -10.65 -5.52
N SER A 81 13.92 -9.60 -5.00
CA SER A 81 13.50 -8.46 -5.82
C SER A 81 14.70 -7.74 -6.44
N ARG A 82 15.78 -7.53 -5.68
CA ARG A 82 17.02 -6.89 -6.16
C ARG A 82 17.74 -7.72 -7.20
N GLN A 83 17.69 -9.05 -7.10
CA GLN A 83 18.30 -9.95 -8.08
C GLN A 83 17.55 -9.98 -9.42
N LEU A 84 16.23 -9.79 -9.37
CA LEU A 84 15.36 -9.91 -10.55
C LEU A 84 15.08 -8.58 -11.24
N VAL A 85 15.13 -7.47 -10.52
CA VAL A 85 14.91 -6.13 -11.07
C VAL A 85 16.13 -5.73 -11.88
N ASP A 86 15.95 -5.69 -13.20
CA ASP A 86 16.85 -5.00 -14.10
C ASP A 86 16.53 -3.49 -14.06
N GLU A 87 17.55 -2.64 -13.87
CA GLU A 87 17.35 -1.19 -13.71
C GLU A 87 16.83 -0.51 -14.99
N GLU A 88 17.12 -1.07 -16.17
CA GLU A 88 16.73 -0.49 -17.47
C GLU A 88 15.34 -0.99 -17.93
N THR A 89 15.02 -2.25 -17.67
CA THR A 89 13.84 -2.93 -18.21
C THR A 89 12.81 -3.33 -17.16
N GLY A 90 13.16 -3.28 -15.88
CA GLY A 90 12.31 -3.68 -14.77
C GLY A 90 12.04 -5.20 -14.74
N LEU A 91 10.91 -5.59 -14.13
CA LEU A 91 10.51 -7.00 -14.02
C LEU A 91 9.61 -7.43 -15.18
N ASN A 92 10.00 -8.51 -15.86
CA ASN A 92 9.15 -9.20 -16.83
C ASN A 92 8.06 -10.05 -16.13
N ASP A 93 7.08 -10.55 -16.90
CA ASP A 93 5.94 -11.28 -16.36
C ASP A 93 6.32 -12.57 -15.62
N GLN A 94 7.36 -13.26 -16.06
CA GLN A 94 7.83 -14.48 -15.44
C GLN A 94 8.47 -14.18 -14.07
N GLN A 95 9.34 -13.18 -14.01
CA GLN A 95 9.96 -12.71 -12.76
C GLN A 95 8.92 -12.20 -11.76
N ARG A 96 7.87 -11.50 -12.23
CA ARG A 96 6.74 -11.08 -11.38
C ARG A 96 6.01 -12.28 -10.77
N LYS A 97 5.78 -13.34 -11.55
CA LYS A 97 5.16 -14.57 -11.05
C LYS A 97 6.05 -15.26 -10.01
N GLU A 98 7.35 -15.32 -10.24
CA GLU A 98 8.32 -15.90 -9.30
C GLU A 98 8.34 -15.16 -7.97
N LEU A 99 8.41 -13.82 -8.00
CA LEU A 99 8.32 -13.00 -6.79
C LEU A 99 6.98 -13.17 -6.06
N LEU A 100 5.87 -13.23 -6.79
CA LEU A 100 4.56 -13.46 -6.20
C LEU A 100 4.47 -14.84 -5.54
N MET A 101 5.04 -15.87 -6.16
CA MET A 101 5.11 -17.21 -5.58
C MET A 101 5.93 -17.21 -4.29
N ALA A 102 7.10 -16.55 -4.28
CA ALA A 102 7.92 -16.40 -3.08
C ALA A 102 7.18 -15.64 -1.96
N TYR A 103 6.46 -14.56 -2.31
CA TYR A 103 5.68 -13.77 -1.36
C TYR A 103 4.58 -14.60 -0.67
N VAL A 104 3.96 -15.52 -1.41
CA VAL A 104 2.93 -16.41 -0.88
C VAL A 104 3.54 -17.58 -0.08
N SER A 105 4.57 -18.24 -0.62
CA SER A 105 5.13 -19.48 -0.05
C SER A 105 5.88 -19.26 1.26
N THR A 106 6.49 -18.09 1.45
CA THR A 106 7.22 -17.72 2.68
C THR A 106 6.31 -17.39 3.85
N GLY A 107 5.00 -17.28 3.63
CA GLY A 107 4.05 -16.79 4.64
C GLY A 107 4.05 -15.28 4.83
N ALA A 108 4.94 -14.54 4.12
CA ALA A 108 4.99 -13.08 4.15
C ALA A 108 3.63 -12.46 3.80
N LYS A 109 2.93 -13.01 2.78
CA LYS A 109 1.57 -12.58 2.45
C LYS A 109 0.63 -12.60 3.66
N ARG A 110 0.54 -13.74 4.35
CA ARG A 110 -0.33 -13.89 5.52
C ARG A 110 0.06 -12.92 6.63
N ALA A 111 1.36 -12.70 6.83
CA ALA A 111 1.84 -11.80 7.85
C ALA A 111 1.52 -10.33 7.53
N VAL A 112 1.70 -9.89 6.27
CA VAL A 112 1.26 -8.57 5.80
C VAL A 112 -0.24 -8.38 5.96
N GLU A 113 -1.06 -9.36 5.53
CA GLU A 113 -2.51 -9.33 5.69
C GLU A 113 -2.91 -9.22 7.18
N THR A 114 -2.25 -9.97 8.06
CA THR A 114 -2.49 -9.91 9.51
C THR A 114 -2.17 -8.53 10.08
N ARG A 115 -1.03 -7.93 9.69
CA ARG A 115 -0.65 -6.57 10.12
C ARG A 115 -1.61 -5.50 9.61
N LEU A 116 -2.06 -5.62 8.36
CA LEU A 116 -3.07 -4.72 7.80
C LEU A 116 -4.39 -4.80 8.60
N LEU A 117 -4.87 -6.01 8.90
CA LEU A 117 -6.09 -6.19 9.69
C LEU A 117 -5.94 -5.62 11.11
N ASN A 118 -4.77 -5.79 11.72
CA ASN A 118 -4.46 -5.20 13.03
C ASN A 118 -4.44 -3.67 12.97
N PHE A 119 -3.81 -3.08 11.96
CA PHE A 119 -3.78 -1.64 11.74
C PHE A 119 -5.21 -1.07 11.60
N ILE A 120 -6.04 -1.67 10.77
CA ILE A 120 -7.44 -1.23 10.59
C ILE A 120 -8.23 -1.41 11.89
N SER A 121 -8.09 -2.57 12.56
CA SER A 121 -8.85 -2.86 13.78
C SER A 121 -8.48 -1.92 14.93
N TYR A 122 -7.19 -1.62 15.09
CA TYR A 122 -6.71 -0.71 16.13
C TYR A 122 -7.17 0.73 15.88
N ASN A 123 -7.12 1.19 14.63
CA ASN A 123 -7.46 2.57 14.27
C ASN A 123 -8.94 2.72 13.82
N TYR A 124 -9.80 1.72 14.09
CA TYR A 124 -11.16 1.65 13.55
C TYR A 124 -12.03 2.87 13.92
N TYR A 125 -11.80 3.48 15.09
CA TYR A 125 -12.50 4.72 15.46
C TYR A 125 -12.29 5.85 14.43
N HIS A 126 -11.09 5.94 13.85
CA HIS A 126 -10.74 6.91 12.79
C HIS A 126 -10.94 6.36 11.37
N LEU A 127 -10.97 5.03 11.23
CA LEU A 127 -11.10 4.32 9.96
C LEU A 127 -12.41 3.50 9.86
N PRO A 128 -13.60 4.04 10.21
CA PRO A 128 -14.85 3.26 10.27
C PRO A 128 -15.37 2.84 8.89
N MET A 129 -14.87 3.43 7.82
CA MET A 129 -15.21 3.09 6.43
C MET A 129 -14.58 1.76 5.97
N TYR A 130 -13.59 1.23 6.69
CA TYR A 130 -12.92 -0.02 6.31
C TYR A 130 -13.56 -1.21 7.03
N ALA A 131 -13.79 -2.29 6.29
CA ALA A 131 -14.28 -3.53 6.87
C ALA A 131 -13.19 -4.21 7.71
N LYS A 132 -13.59 -4.82 8.84
CA LYS A 132 -12.74 -5.66 9.69
C LYS A 132 -13.45 -6.97 10.05
N PRO A 133 -12.70 -8.03 10.45
CA PRO A 133 -13.29 -9.29 10.86
C PRO A 133 -14.29 -9.10 12.01
N GLY A 134 -15.39 -9.87 11.99
CA GLY A 134 -16.48 -9.75 12.95
C GLY A 134 -17.47 -8.61 12.68
N MET A 135 -17.38 -7.96 11.51
CA MET A 135 -18.41 -7.05 11.00
C MET A 135 -19.45 -7.79 10.14
N VAL A 136 -20.16 -8.78 10.71
CA VAL A 136 -21.53 -9.22 10.34
C VAL A 136 -22.07 -10.02 11.52
#